data_AF-A0A0F9W963-F1
#
_entry.id   AF-A0A0F9W963-F1
#
_cell.length_a   1.000
_cell.length_b   1.000
_cell.length_c   1.000
_cell.angle_alpha   90.00
_cell.angle_beta   90.00
_cell.angle_gamma   90.00
#
_symmetry.space_group_name_H-M   'P 1'
#
loop_
_entity.id
_entity.type
_entity.pdbx_description
1 polymer ?
#
loop_
_entity_poly.entity_id
_entity_poly.type
_entity_poly.pdbx_seq_one_letter_code
_entity_poly.pdbx_strand_id
1 'polypeptide(L)'
;MDNIFWVETTKEVYFAIYKAHHEEFCVFGSCTLPNGDPRLGKINPFISTEWGFKDATDPLIKGVQTKDNHEQKEYDWKYFIAFSNVTQDD
;
A
#
# COMPACT_ATOMS: atom_id res chain seq x y z
N MET A 1 -14.45 10.07 -8.63
CA MET A 1 -13.41 9.17 -8.11
C MET A 1 -12.57 10.03 -7.22
N ASP A 2 -12.66 9.80 -5.91
CA ASP A 2 -11.84 10.53 -4.97
C ASP A 2 -10.38 10.14 -5.20
N ASN A 3 -9.50 11.14 -5.24
CA ASN A 3 -8.07 10.86 -5.35
C ASN A 3 -7.58 10.39 -3.99
N ILE A 4 -7.26 9.10 -3.90
CA ILE A 4 -6.66 8.50 -2.71
C ILE A 4 -5.18 8.87 -2.70
N PHE A 5 -4.79 9.66 -1.71
CA PHE A 5 -3.40 10.00 -1.45
C PHE A 5 -2.82 9.08 -0.38
N TRP A 6 -1.52 8.87 -0.42
CA TRP A 6 -0.80 8.00 0.51
C TRP A 6 0.17 8.82 1.34
N VAL A 7 -0.01 8.79 2.66
CA VAL A 7 0.89 9.43 3.61
C VAL A 7 1.78 8.36 4.22
N GLU A 8 3.10 8.52 4.11
CA GLU A 8 4.06 7.59 4.69
C GLU A 8 3.94 7.58 6.21
N THR A 9 3.97 6.39 6.81
CA THR A 9 3.86 6.16 8.25
C THR A 9 4.94 5.18 8.71
N THR A 10 5.06 5.01 10.03
CA THR A 10 6.01 4.05 10.59
C THR A 10 5.47 2.62 10.55
N LYS A 11 6.40 1.66 10.64
CA LYS A 11 6.09 0.24 10.76
C LYS A 11 5.16 -0.02 11.95
N GLU A 12 5.43 0.62 13.07
CA GLU A 12 4.69 0.43 14.32
C GLU A 12 3.22 0.83 14.17
N VAL A 13 2.94 1.96 13.51
CA VAL A 13 1.57 2.43 13.27
C VAL A 13 0.84 1.49 12.31
N TYR A 14 1.47 1.12 11.20
CA TYR A 14 0.90 0.16 10.25
C TYR A 14 0.51 -1.17 10.92
N PHE A 15 1.43 -1.75 11.70
CA PHE A 15 1.18 -3.02 12.37
C PHE A 15 0.20 -2.89 13.53
N ALA A 16 0.12 -1.76 14.21
CA ALA A 16 -0.91 -1.52 15.21
C ALA A 16 -2.31 -1.54 14.59
N ILE A 17 -2.50 -0.84 13.47
CA ILE A 17 -3.77 -0.82 12.72
C ILE A 17 -4.09 -2.23 12.21
N TYR A 18 -3.13 -2.87 11.51
CA TYR A 18 -3.34 -4.21 10.96
C TYR A 18 -3.68 -5.21 12.06
N LYS A 19 -2.91 -5.26 13.15
CA LYS A 19 -3.17 -6.19 14.25
C LYS A 19 -4.56 -6.00 14.87
N ALA A 20 -4.99 -4.76 15.04
CA ALA A 20 -6.29 -4.45 15.62
C ALA A 20 -7.47 -4.89 14.75
N HIS A 21 -7.31 -4.90 13.41
CA HIS A 21 -8.43 -5.05 12.47
C HIS A 21 -8.24 -6.15 11.41
N HIS A 22 -7.18 -6.95 11.46
CA HIS A 22 -6.82 -7.88 10.37
C HIS A 22 -7.92 -8.89 10.02
N GLU A 23 -8.77 -9.28 10.98
CA GLU A 23 -9.90 -10.18 10.73
C GLU A 23 -11.03 -9.53 9.93
N GLU A 24 -11.14 -8.20 10.00
CA GLU A 24 -12.14 -7.39 9.29
C GLU A 24 -11.61 -6.86 7.94
N PHE A 25 -10.29 -6.87 7.77
CA PHE A 25 -9.64 -6.41 6.56
C PHE A 25 -9.77 -7.40 5.41
N CYS A 26 -9.93 -6.85 4.21
CA CYS A 26 -9.72 -7.55 2.96
C CYS A 26 -8.61 -6.87 2.16
N VAL A 27 -8.01 -7.62 1.23
CA VAL A 27 -7.11 -7.02 0.24
C VAL A 27 -7.95 -6.11 -0.66
N PHE A 28 -7.69 -4.82 -0.57
CA PHE A 28 -8.35 -3.80 -1.38
C PHE A 28 -7.71 -3.73 -2.79
N GLY A 29 -6.38 -3.84 -2.83
CA GLY A 29 -5.61 -3.84 -4.06
C GLY A 29 -4.26 -4.52 -3.86
N SER A 30 -3.73 -5.13 -4.91
CA SER A 30 -2.35 -5.63 -4.89
C SER A 30 -1.68 -5.49 -6.25
N CYS A 31 -0.36 -5.33 -6.23
CA CYS A 31 0.47 -5.28 -7.43
C CYS A 31 1.80 -5.95 -7.13
N THR A 32 2.22 -6.89 -7.98
CA THR A 32 3.46 -7.64 -7.83
C THR A 32 4.23 -7.62 -9.13
N LEU A 33 5.40 -6.99 -9.11
CA LEU A 33 6.37 -6.92 -10.19
C LEU A 33 7.70 -7.49 -9.65
N PRO A 34 7.84 -8.82 -9.53
CA PRO A 34 9.00 -9.43 -8.88
C PRO A 34 10.32 -9.18 -9.63
N ASN A 35 10.23 -8.78 -10.89
CA ASN A 35 11.37 -8.43 -11.74
C ASN A 35 11.35 -6.97 -12.20
N GLY A 36 10.47 -6.13 -11.66
CA GLY A 36 10.14 -4.85 -12.28
C GLY A 36 9.41 -4.98 -13.62
N ASP A 37 8.92 -3.86 -14.14
CA ASP A 37 8.44 -3.66 -15.50
C ASP A 37 8.76 -2.22 -15.97
N PRO A 38 9.70 -2.04 -16.93
CA PRO A 38 10.06 -0.73 -17.44
C PRO A 38 8.90 -0.03 -18.18
N ARG A 39 7.92 -0.78 -18.70
CA ARG A 39 6.74 -0.20 -19.37
C ARG A 39 5.83 0.55 -18.39
N LEU A 40 5.95 0.23 -17.10
CA LEU A 40 5.23 0.85 -16.00
C LEU A 40 6.11 1.87 -15.25
N GLY A 41 7.28 2.20 -15.78
CA GLY A 41 8.25 3.07 -15.12
C GLY A 41 8.86 2.49 -13.84
N LYS A 42 8.68 1.19 -13.59
CA LYS A 42 9.18 0.48 -12.40
C LYS A 42 10.25 -0.50 -12.82
N ILE A 43 11.49 -0.05 -12.93
CA ILE A 43 12.60 -0.91 -13.36
C ILE A 43 13.01 -1.97 -12.32
N ASN A 44 12.59 -1.80 -11.07
CA ASN A 44 13.03 -2.65 -9.97
C ASN A 44 11.91 -3.53 -9.40
N PRO A 45 12.26 -4.65 -8.73
CA PRO A 45 11.30 -5.47 -8.01
C PRO A 45 10.44 -4.67 -7.04
N PHE A 46 9.13 -4.88 -7.11
CA PHE A 46 8.13 -4.13 -6.35
C PHE A 46 6.95 -5.04 -5.99
N ILE A 47 6.52 -4.98 -4.73
CA ILE A 47 5.29 -5.62 -4.27
C ILE A 47 4.53 -4.59 -3.46
N SER A 48 3.23 -4.45 -3.71
CA SER A 48 2.36 -3.56 -2.95
C SER A 48 1.07 -4.28 -2.60
N THR A 49 0.66 -4.14 -1.35
CA THR A 49 -0.63 -4.63 -0.86
C THR A 49 -1.33 -3.51 -0.10
N GLU A 50 -2.56 -3.26 -0.49
CA GLU A 50 -3.48 -2.29 0.09
C GLU A 50 -4.56 -3.06 0.85
N TRP A 51 -4.82 -2.65 2.08
CA TRP A 51 -5.83 -3.25 2.96
C TRP A 51 -6.92 -2.23 3.25
N GLY A 52 -8.16 -2.69 3.26
CA GLY A 52 -9.32 -1.89 3.64
C GLY A 52 -10.37 -2.77 4.30
N PHE A 53 -11.42 -2.14 4.82
CA PHE A 53 -12.58 -2.88 5.31
C PHE A 53 -13.41 -3.41 4.15
N LYS A 54 -14.12 -4.51 4.40
CA LYS A 54 -15.13 -4.99 3.47
C LYS A 54 -16.17 -3.88 3.21
N ASP A 55 -16.53 -3.70 1.94
CA ASP A 55 -17.48 -2.69 1.45
C ASP A 55 -17.05 -1.21 1.60
N ALA A 56 -15.81 -0.95 2.01
CA ALA A 56 -15.24 0.40 1.96
C ALA A 56 -15.00 0.86 0.51
N THR A 57 -15.12 2.16 0.26
CA THR A 57 -14.83 2.78 -1.03
C THR A 57 -13.35 3.05 -1.26
N ASP A 58 -12.58 3.12 -0.17
CA ASP A 58 -11.15 3.43 -0.14
C ASP A 58 -10.37 2.39 0.70
N PRO A 59 -9.08 2.13 0.39
CA PRO A 59 -8.21 1.39 1.29
C PRO A 59 -7.86 2.24 2.51
N LEU A 60 -7.35 1.61 3.57
CA LEU A 60 -6.94 2.27 4.80
C LEU A 60 -5.42 2.32 4.97
N ILE A 61 -4.74 1.19 4.73
CA ILE A 61 -3.28 1.09 4.87
C ILE A 61 -2.66 0.38 3.67
N LYS A 62 -1.39 0.67 3.40
CA LYS A 62 -0.62 0.04 2.33
C LYS A 62 0.78 -0.31 2.78
N GLY A 63 1.22 -1.53 2.45
CA GLY A 63 2.62 -1.94 2.55
C GLY A 63 3.23 -2.01 1.16
N VAL A 64 4.42 -1.42 1.00
CA VAL A 64 5.21 -1.48 -0.23
C VAL A 64 6.55 -2.11 0.10
N GLN A 65 6.91 -3.12 -0.68
CA GLN A 65 8.22 -3.76 -0.69
C GLN A 65 8.94 -3.39 -1.98
N THR A 66 10.17 -2.93 -1.87
CA THR A 66 11.03 -2.65 -3.03
C THR A 66 12.39 -3.30 -2.89
N LYS A 67 13.04 -3.52 -4.02
CA LYS A 67 14.48 -3.68 -4.09
C LYS A 67 15.06 -2.59 -4.98
N ASP A 68 16.32 -2.23 -4.77
CA ASP A 68 17.03 -1.34 -5.68
C ASP A 68 17.50 -2.07 -6.94
N ASN A 69 17.66 -3.39 -6.86
CA ASN A 69 18.02 -4.27 -7.97
C ASN A 69 17.68 -5.73 -7.64
N HIS A 70 17.92 -6.64 -8.58
CA HIS A 70 17.60 -8.06 -8.41
C HIS A 70 18.55 -8.82 -7.46
N GLU A 71 19.76 -8.30 -7.24
CA GLU A 71 20.79 -8.96 -6.44
C GLU A 71 20.57 -8.75 -4.93
N GLN A 72 19.83 -7.69 -4.57
CA GLN A 72 19.43 -7.42 -3.19
C GLN A 72 18.60 -8.60 -2.65
N LYS A 73 19.04 -9.18 -1.54
CA LYS A 73 18.36 -10.35 -0.94
C LYS A 73 17.08 -9.93 -0.22
N GLU A 74 17.18 -8.90 0.61
CA GLU A 74 16.09 -8.40 1.46
C GLU A 74 15.28 -7.32 0.75
N TYR A 75 14.01 -7.17 1.12
CA TYR A 75 13.17 -6.08 0.62
C TYR A 75 13.20 -4.92 1.60
N ASP A 76 13.30 -3.71 1.05
CA ASP A 76 13.02 -2.49 1.80
C ASP A 76 11.52 -2.29 1.92
N TRP A 77 11.09 -1.87 3.10
CA TRP A 77 9.68 -1.70 3.40
C TRP A 77 9.33 -0.23 3.58
N LYS A 78 8.22 0.17 2.99
CA LYS A 78 7.53 1.43 3.27
C LYS A 78 6.08 1.16 3.63
N TYR A 79 5.57 1.95 4.55
CA TYR A 79 4.21 1.80 5.08
C TYR A 79 3.46 3.11 4.90
N PHE A 80 2.17 3.03 4.59
CA PHE A 80 1.36 4.21 4.32
C PHE A 80 -0.04 4.08 4.92
N ILE A 81 -0.63 5.22 5.23
CA ILE A 81 -2.06 5.39 5.55
C ILE A 81 -2.71 6.13 4.39
N ALA A 82 -3.92 5.72 4.03
CA ALA A 82 -4.72 6.39 3.01
C ALA A 82 -5.31 7.71 3.53
N PHE A 83 -5.38 8.69 2.64
CA PHE A 83 -6.04 9.97 2.86
C PHE A 83 -6.87 10.31 1.62
N SER A 84 -8.19 10.41 1.76
CA SER A 84 -9.06 10.93 0.71
C SER A 84 -9.50 12.35 1.06
N ASN A 85 -9.37 13.26 0.10
CA ASN A 85 -10.01 14.58 0.18
C ASN A 85 -11.47 14.38 -0.19
N VAL A 86 -12.36 14.37 0.80
CA VAL A 86 -13.80 14.47 0.54
C VAL A 86 -14.09 15.93 0.25
N THR A 87 -14.31 16.28 -1.02
CA THR A 87 -15.00 17.54 -1.33
C THR A 87 -16.45 17.38 -0.86
N GLN A 88 -16.79 18.02 0.26
CA GLN A 88 -18.19 18.24 0.60
C GLN A 88 -18.73 19.24 -0.41
N ASP A 89 -19.51 18.75 -1.38
CA ASP A 89 -20.42 19.60 -2.12
C ASP A 89 -21.59 19.92 -1.18
N ASP A 90 -21.67 21.17 -0.72
CA ASP A 90 -22.81 21.73 0.04
C ASP A 90 -24.08 21.81 -0.82
#